data_AF-A0A7D4APX0-F1
#
_entry.id   AF-A0A7D4APX0-F1
#
_cell.length_a   1.000
_cell.length_b   1.000
_cell.length_c   1.000
_cell.angle_alpha   90.00
_cell.angle_beta   90.00
_cell.angle_gamma   90.00
#
_symmetry.space_group_name_H-M   'P 1'
#
loop_
_entity.id
_entity.type
_entity.pdbx_description
1 polymer ?
#
loop_
_entity_poly.entity_id
_entity_poly.type
_entity_poly.pdbx_seq_one_letter_code
_entity_poly.pdbx_strand_id
1 'polypeptide(L)'
;MERNEVFYDWLRAKLFEVEDDKAREEWLTTSVNELAEVLAKKPHEVRCYTLVALDANIPVDNSRIVATYEIVKKHWTSVEGKYPQAPTGILRGVILSALYQLGTKDPELCRIVYYTASGYAQFVQFGSEQPVIDRILREFGRDVEDEATSEWELEKAPAAPSFAQFKLKDFKLGSAKVDDATLKTSLQAAAGITESGYASYSQNQSQNQVWATNFAGLASAGITGAIEAAIKGFGESLSTTALQNEINKFFTGVSESLATAFEGSFHSLQAVEQRSKLLWWKETLYSVALGKGYREIDTAVLPVVMAIDLAKMLPDVTPVSVDYLLTDTYRAVVGARWKRRRYLNYCPHSTK
;
A
#
# COMPACT_ATOMS: atom_id res chain seq x y z
N MET A 1 8.13 -28.40 -6.46
CA MET A 1 7.35 -27.77 -7.55
C MET A 1 5.90 -28.07 -7.26
N GLU A 2 5.10 -27.05 -6.94
CA GLU A 2 3.65 -27.22 -6.87
C GLU A 2 3.14 -27.69 -8.23
N ARG A 3 2.28 -28.71 -8.20
CA ARG A 3 1.72 -29.34 -9.39
C ARG A 3 0.73 -28.35 -10.00
N ASN A 4 0.94 -27.91 -11.24
CA ASN A 4 -0.02 -27.06 -11.95
C ASN A 4 -1.24 -27.92 -12.31
N GLU A 5 -2.24 -27.99 -11.44
CA GLU A 5 -3.41 -28.87 -11.61
C GLU A 5 -4.23 -28.53 -12.85
N VAL A 6 -4.26 -27.24 -13.22
CA VAL A 6 -4.95 -26.73 -14.42
C VAL A 6 -4.37 -27.35 -15.69
N PHE A 7 -3.06 -27.60 -15.74
CA PHE A 7 -2.42 -28.31 -16.86
C PHE A 7 -3.03 -29.71 -17.10
N TYR A 8 -3.33 -30.46 -16.03
CA TYR A 8 -3.94 -31.79 -16.15
C TYR A 8 -5.43 -31.74 -16.45
N ASP A 9 -6.12 -30.68 -16.03
CA ASP A 9 -7.51 -30.47 -16.42
C ASP A 9 -7.62 -30.19 -17.94
N TRP A 10 -6.62 -29.53 -18.53
CA TRP A 10 -6.52 -29.39 -19.99
C TRP A 10 -6.29 -30.71 -20.71
N LEU A 11 -5.45 -31.59 -20.15
CA LEU A 11 -5.28 -32.95 -20.66
C LEU A 11 -6.61 -33.71 -20.70
N ARG A 12 -7.41 -33.59 -19.63
CA ARG A 12 -8.73 -34.24 -19.52
C ARG A 12 -9.78 -33.63 -20.45
N ALA A 13 -9.69 -32.32 -20.72
CA ALA A 13 -10.56 -31.62 -21.66
C ALA A 13 -10.30 -32.00 -23.15
N LYS A 14 -9.40 -32.96 -23.40
CA LYS A 14 -8.98 -33.44 -24.73
C LYS A 14 -8.39 -32.35 -25.65
N LEU A 15 -7.86 -31.28 -25.06
CA LEU A 15 -7.14 -30.26 -25.82
C LEU A 15 -5.88 -30.81 -26.50
N PHE A 16 -5.32 -31.90 -25.94
CA PHE A 16 -4.28 -32.70 -26.58
C PHE A 16 -4.19 -34.11 -26.00
N GLU A 17 -4.10 -35.12 -26.87
CA GLU A 17 -3.89 -36.52 -26.48
C GLU A 17 -2.43 -36.72 -26.05
N VAL A 18 -2.18 -36.66 -24.75
CA VAL A 18 -0.99 -37.26 -24.16
C VAL A 18 -1.32 -38.73 -23.93
N GLU A 19 -1.12 -39.55 -24.96
CA GLU A 19 -0.79 -40.96 -24.71
C GLU A 19 0.32 -41.01 -23.66
N ASP A 20 0.24 -41.92 -22.68
CA ASP A 20 1.07 -42.11 -21.48
C ASP A 20 2.60 -41.92 -21.69
N ASP A 21 3.01 -40.70 -21.97
CA ASP A 21 4.37 -40.30 -22.33
C ASP A 21 4.81 -39.23 -21.34
N LYS A 22 5.35 -39.71 -20.21
CA LYS A 22 5.88 -38.86 -19.13
C LYS A 22 6.88 -37.82 -19.63
N ALA A 23 7.63 -38.12 -20.70
CA ALA A 23 8.58 -37.17 -21.27
C ALA A 23 7.87 -35.96 -21.88
N ARG A 24 6.73 -36.18 -22.57
CA ARG A 24 5.93 -35.08 -23.15
C ARG A 24 5.34 -34.17 -22.07
N GLU A 25 4.87 -34.75 -20.97
CA GLU A 25 4.38 -34.00 -19.81
C GLU A 25 5.47 -33.09 -19.23
N GLU A 26 6.69 -33.62 -19.08
CA GLU A 26 7.85 -32.88 -18.58
C GLU A 26 8.25 -31.74 -19.55
N TRP A 27 8.27 -31.99 -20.86
CA TRP A 27 8.59 -30.95 -21.86
C TRP A 27 7.58 -29.82 -21.88
N LEU A 28 6.28 -30.13 -21.81
CA LEU A 28 5.22 -29.12 -21.78
C LEU A 28 5.23 -28.34 -20.47
N THR A 29 5.43 -29.00 -19.33
CA THR A 29 5.58 -28.34 -18.03
C THR A 29 6.78 -27.40 -18.01
N THR A 30 7.91 -27.81 -18.60
CA THR A 30 9.10 -26.96 -18.75
C THR A 30 8.82 -25.75 -19.65
N SER A 31 8.08 -25.95 -20.75
CA SER A 31 7.66 -24.87 -21.64
C SER A 31 6.72 -23.87 -20.95
N VAL A 32 5.80 -24.36 -20.12
CA VAL A 32 4.91 -23.52 -19.28
C VAL A 32 5.72 -22.66 -18.33
N ASN A 33 6.71 -23.23 -17.64
CA ASN A 33 7.57 -22.49 -16.72
C ASN A 33 8.40 -21.42 -17.45
N GLU A 34 9.02 -21.75 -18.59
CA GLU A 34 9.79 -20.78 -19.38
C GLU A 34 8.89 -19.64 -19.89
N LEU A 35 7.69 -19.95 -20.39
CA LEU A 35 6.74 -18.92 -20.82
C LEU A 35 6.29 -18.03 -19.65
N ALA A 36 6.01 -18.62 -18.48
CA ALA A 36 5.66 -17.86 -17.28
C ALA A 36 6.78 -16.89 -16.90
N GLU A 37 8.05 -17.32 -16.90
CA GLU A 37 9.20 -16.44 -16.63
C GLU A 37 9.35 -15.31 -17.65
N VAL A 38 9.06 -15.57 -18.93
CA VAL A 38 9.09 -14.55 -19.99
C VAL A 38 7.99 -13.51 -19.76
N LEU A 39 6.78 -13.93 -19.41
CA LEU A 39 5.63 -13.07 -19.17
C LEU A 39 5.76 -12.27 -17.86
N ALA A 40 6.35 -12.85 -16.81
CA ALA A 40 6.67 -12.13 -15.58
C ALA A 40 7.57 -10.89 -15.84
N LYS A 41 8.48 -10.99 -16.82
CA LYS A 41 9.35 -9.87 -17.24
C LYS A 41 8.63 -8.86 -18.14
N LYS A 42 7.43 -9.18 -18.64
CA LYS A 42 6.64 -8.35 -19.57
C LYS A 42 5.15 -8.31 -19.18
N PRO A 43 4.79 -7.69 -18.03
CA PRO A 43 3.40 -7.68 -17.55
C PRO A 43 2.38 -7.13 -18.56
N HIS A 44 2.77 -6.14 -19.39
CA HIS A 44 1.89 -5.55 -20.41
C HIS A 44 1.45 -6.53 -21.52
N GLU A 45 2.19 -7.62 -21.73
CA GLU A 45 1.83 -8.67 -22.70
C GLU A 45 0.80 -9.65 -22.14
N VAL A 46 0.64 -9.74 -20.81
CA VAL A 46 -0.22 -10.74 -20.15
C VAL A 46 -1.65 -10.65 -20.68
N ARG A 47 -2.23 -9.45 -20.78
CA ARG A 47 -3.55 -9.22 -21.39
C ARG A 47 -3.67 -9.80 -22.80
N CYS A 48 -2.65 -9.57 -23.64
CA CYS A 48 -2.65 -10.04 -25.03
C CYS A 48 -2.59 -11.56 -25.09
N TYR A 49 -1.76 -12.19 -24.25
CA TYR A 49 -1.69 -13.64 -24.14
C TYR A 49 -3.00 -14.23 -23.58
N THR A 50 -3.66 -13.57 -22.61
CA THR A 50 -4.98 -13.99 -22.10
C THR A 50 -6.01 -14.05 -23.22
N LEU A 51 -6.13 -13.01 -24.03
CA LEU A 51 -7.09 -13.00 -25.16
C LEU A 51 -6.78 -14.07 -26.20
N VAL A 52 -5.51 -14.22 -26.57
CA VAL A 52 -5.04 -15.24 -27.53
C VAL A 52 -5.35 -16.65 -27.03
N ALA A 53 -5.19 -16.90 -25.73
CA ALA A 53 -5.41 -18.22 -25.18
C ALA A 53 -6.90 -18.57 -25.07
N LEU A 54 -7.77 -17.58 -24.88
CA LEU A 54 -9.23 -17.77 -24.83
C LEU A 54 -9.88 -17.87 -26.22
N ASP A 55 -9.21 -17.46 -27.29
CA ASP A 55 -9.74 -17.55 -28.64
C ASP A 55 -9.50 -18.94 -29.28
N ALA A 56 -10.57 -19.73 -29.40
CA ALA A 56 -10.52 -21.04 -30.04
C ALA A 56 -10.19 -21.00 -31.54
N ASN A 57 -10.45 -19.88 -32.22
CA ASN A 57 -10.25 -19.73 -33.66
C ASN A 57 -9.03 -18.87 -34.00
N ILE A 58 -8.06 -18.77 -33.07
CA ILE A 58 -6.89 -17.92 -33.26
C ILE A 58 -6.05 -18.36 -34.48
N PRO A 59 -5.66 -17.41 -35.36
CA PRO A 59 -4.79 -17.71 -36.49
C PRO A 59 -3.41 -18.26 -36.05
N VAL A 60 -2.91 -19.23 -36.80
CA VAL A 60 -1.64 -19.92 -36.50
C VAL A 60 -0.42 -19.01 -36.65
N ASP A 61 -0.53 -17.97 -37.47
CA ASP A 61 0.49 -16.93 -37.70
C ASP A 61 0.48 -15.83 -36.63
N ASN A 62 -0.42 -15.91 -35.64
CA ASN A 62 -0.43 -14.96 -34.54
C ASN A 62 0.93 -14.98 -33.82
N SER A 63 1.57 -13.80 -33.76
CA SER A 63 2.89 -13.62 -33.12
C SER A 63 3.06 -14.25 -31.73
N ARG A 64 2.01 -14.31 -30.91
CA ARG A 64 2.05 -14.91 -29.55
C ARG A 64 1.98 -16.43 -29.61
N ILE A 65 1.20 -16.98 -30.54
CA ILE A 65 1.17 -18.43 -30.83
C ILE A 65 2.53 -18.86 -31.38
N VAL A 66 3.10 -18.12 -32.33
CA VAL A 66 4.43 -18.40 -32.89
C VAL A 66 5.50 -18.33 -31.81
N ALA A 67 5.51 -17.29 -30.97
CA ALA A 67 6.47 -17.17 -29.88
C ALA A 67 6.36 -18.33 -28.86
N THR A 68 5.13 -18.74 -28.53
CA THR A 68 4.89 -19.91 -27.67
C THR A 68 5.38 -21.19 -28.34
N TYR A 69 5.15 -21.33 -29.64
CA TYR A 69 5.57 -22.52 -30.38
C TYR A 69 7.09 -22.67 -30.39
N GLU A 70 7.82 -21.57 -30.56
CA GLU A 70 9.30 -21.58 -30.48
C GLU A 70 9.81 -21.99 -29.10
N ILE A 71 9.11 -21.63 -28.01
CA ILE A 71 9.44 -22.14 -26.66
C ILE A 71 9.20 -23.66 -26.59
N VAL A 72 8.04 -24.11 -27.07
CA VAL A 72 7.69 -25.55 -27.05
C VAL A 72 8.68 -26.38 -27.89
N LYS A 73 9.13 -25.89 -29.05
CA LYS A 73 10.10 -26.58 -29.91
C LYS A 73 11.46 -26.83 -29.24
N LYS A 74 11.90 -25.92 -28.35
CA LYS A 74 13.17 -26.10 -27.63
C LYS A 74 13.17 -27.36 -26.77
N HIS A 75 12.02 -27.69 -26.18
CA HIS A 75 11.86 -28.83 -25.26
C HIS A 75 11.29 -30.06 -25.96
N TRP A 76 10.41 -29.87 -26.94
CA TRP A 76 9.78 -30.93 -27.73
C TRP A 76 10.20 -30.87 -29.21
N THR A 77 11.38 -31.42 -29.49
CA THR A 77 12.00 -31.37 -30.84
C THR A 77 11.22 -32.13 -31.92
N SER A 78 10.46 -33.16 -31.55
CA SER A 78 9.66 -33.95 -32.50
C SER A 78 8.26 -33.36 -32.79
N VAL A 79 7.93 -32.19 -32.24
CA VAL A 79 6.60 -31.58 -32.41
C VAL A 79 6.26 -31.26 -33.87
N GLU A 80 7.25 -30.82 -34.65
CA GLU A 80 7.09 -30.53 -36.10
C GLU A 80 6.87 -31.80 -36.92
N GLY A 81 7.47 -32.92 -36.51
CA GLY A 81 7.28 -34.21 -37.17
C GLY A 81 5.90 -34.82 -36.89
N LYS A 82 5.32 -34.55 -35.71
CA LYS A 82 4.02 -35.06 -35.30
C LYS A 82 2.85 -34.22 -35.81
N TYR A 83 3.01 -32.90 -35.87
CA TYR A 83 1.95 -31.98 -36.29
C TYR A 83 2.39 -31.21 -37.55
N PRO A 84 1.76 -31.46 -38.71
CA PRO A 84 2.06 -30.75 -39.96
C PRO A 84 1.79 -29.23 -39.90
N GLN A 85 0.96 -28.79 -38.96
CA GLN A 85 0.67 -27.39 -38.65
C GLN A 85 0.81 -27.17 -37.15
N ALA A 86 1.08 -25.92 -36.73
CA ALA A 86 1.29 -25.65 -35.31
C ALA A 86 0.02 -26.02 -34.50
N PRO A 87 0.13 -26.85 -33.46
CA PRO A 87 -1.02 -27.37 -32.73
C PRO A 87 -1.59 -26.29 -31.81
N THR A 88 -2.48 -25.44 -32.34
CA THR A 88 -3.03 -24.27 -31.63
C THR A 88 -3.68 -24.62 -30.29
N GLY A 89 -4.39 -25.75 -30.19
CA GLY A 89 -4.94 -26.24 -28.92
C GLY A 89 -3.88 -26.48 -27.84
N ILE A 90 -2.77 -27.15 -28.18
CA ILE A 90 -1.64 -27.37 -27.26
C ILE A 90 -1.06 -26.04 -26.81
N LEU A 91 -0.81 -25.14 -27.77
CA LEU A 91 -0.18 -23.85 -27.50
C LEU A 91 -1.07 -22.97 -26.61
N ARG A 92 -2.40 -22.96 -26.84
CA ARG A 92 -3.37 -22.28 -25.97
C ARG A 92 -3.37 -22.87 -24.55
N GLY A 93 -3.32 -24.20 -24.42
CA GLY A 93 -3.22 -24.87 -23.12
C GLY A 93 -1.94 -24.52 -22.37
N VAL A 94 -0.79 -24.44 -23.06
CA VAL A 94 0.48 -23.99 -22.49
C VAL A 94 0.39 -22.53 -22.02
N ILE A 95 -0.20 -21.65 -22.84
CA ILE A 95 -0.39 -20.24 -22.47
C ILE A 95 -1.29 -20.13 -21.23
N LEU A 96 -2.46 -20.78 -21.22
CA LEU A 96 -3.39 -20.72 -20.09
C LEU A 96 -2.77 -21.27 -18.80
N SER A 97 -1.98 -22.35 -18.91
CA SER A 97 -1.27 -22.91 -17.75
C SER A 97 -0.20 -21.96 -17.22
N ALA A 98 0.51 -21.25 -18.09
CA ALA A 98 1.49 -20.24 -17.70
C ALA A 98 0.83 -19.01 -17.06
N LEU A 99 -0.29 -18.54 -17.62
CA LEU A 99 -1.09 -17.45 -17.07
C LEU A 99 -1.66 -17.81 -15.69
N TYR A 100 -2.14 -19.04 -15.53
CA TYR A 100 -2.60 -19.54 -14.23
C TYR A 100 -1.47 -19.53 -13.19
N GLN A 101 -0.30 -20.08 -13.55
CA GLN A 101 0.86 -20.08 -12.65
C GLN A 101 1.32 -18.67 -12.26
N LEU A 102 1.20 -17.69 -13.15
CA LEU A 102 1.51 -16.29 -12.87
C LEU A 102 0.49 -15.66 -11.92
N GLY A 103 -0.81 -15.82 -12.20
CA GLY A 103 -1.86 -15.25 -11.37
C GLY A 103 -1.85 -15.80 -9.94
N THR A 104 -1.52 -17.08 -9.74
CA THR A 104 -1.38 -17.65 -8.38
C THR A 104 -0.19 -17.07 -7.60
N LYS A 105 0.84 -16.55 -8.27
CA LYS A 105 2.05 -16.02 -7.63
C LYS A 105 2.03 -14.52 -7.41
N ASP A 106 1.33 -13.79 -8.27
CA ASP A 106 1.34 -12.33 -8.30
C ASP A 106 -0.11 -11.79 -8.40
N PRO A 107 -0.61 -11.12 -7.33
CA PRO A 107 -1.95 -10.54 -7.32
C PRO A 107 -2.21 -9.55 -8.47
N GLU A 108 -1.22 -8.78 -8.89
CA GLU A 108 -1.39 -7.82 -9.98
C GLU A 108 -1.63 -8.54 -11.31
N LEU A 109 -0.87 -9.61 -11.57
CA LEU A 109 -1.08 -10.44 -12.76
C LEU A 109 -2.39 -11.21 -12.69
N CYS A 110 -2.80 -11.65 -11.50
CA CYS A 110 -4.11 -12.26 -11.26
C CYS A 110 -5.23 -11.32 -11.71
N ARG A 111 -5.20 -10.05 -11.28
CA ARG A 111 -6.17 -9.02 -11.70
C ARG A 111 -6.20 -8.84 -13.21
N ILE A 112 -5.04 -8.72 -13.84
CA ILE A 112 -4.96 -8.53 -15.30
C ILE A 112 -5.61 -9.71 -16.03
N VAL A 113 -5.30 -10.94 -15.62
CA VAL A 113 -5.88 -12.15 -16.23
C VAL A 113 -7.38 -12.19 -15.99
N TYR A 114 -7.84 -12.00 -14.75
CA TYR A 114 -9.26 -12.06 -14.40
C TYR A 114 -10.10 -11.01 -15.13
N TYR A 115 -9.73 -9.72 -15.08
CA TYR A 115 -10.51 -8.66 -15.74
C TYR A 115 -10.52 -8.79 -17.26
N THR A 116 -9.40 -9.25 -17.85
CA THR A 116 -9.34 -9.51 -19.29
C THR A 116 -10.21 -10.71 -19.67
N ALA A 117 -10.11 -11.80 -18.91
CA ALA A 117 -10.79 -13.05 -19.22
C ALA A 117 -12.30 -12.98 -18.96
N SER A 118 -12.73 -12.40 -17.84
CA SER A 118 -14.16 -12.25 -17.48
C SER A 118 -14.93 -11.41 -18.51
N GLY A 119 -14.33 -10.31 -18.98
CA GLY A 119 -14.93 -9.46 -20.00
C GLY A 119 -15.11 -10.16 -21.35
N TYR A 120 -14.19 -11.06 -21.71
CA TYR A 120 -14.22 -11.81 -22.97
C TYR A 120 -15.05 -13.10 -22.89
N ALA A 121 -15.01 -13.80 -21.75
CA ALA A 121 -15.60 -15.12 -21.56
C ALA A 121 -17.12 -15.15 -21.77
N GLN A 122 -17.82 -14.05 -21.48
CA GLN A 122 -19.26 -13.95 -21.70
C GLN A 122 -19.68 -13.98 -23.20
N PHE A 123 -18.74 -13.78 -24.12
CA PHE A 123 -19.01 -13.70 -25.57
C PHE A 123 -18.48 -14.90 -26.35
N VAL A 124 -17.83 -15.86 -25.69
CA VAL A 124 -17.17 -17.00 -26.34
C VAL A 124 -17.75 -18.32 -25.86
N GLN A 125 -17.89 -19.27 -26.79
CA GLN A 125 -18.25 -20.64 -26.48
C GLN A 125 -16.99 -21.49 -26.41
N PHE A 126 -16.64 -21.94 -25.20
CA PHE A 126 -15.40 -22.67 -24.96
C PHE A 126 -15.51 -24.19 -25.19
N GLY A 127 -16.72 -24.72 -25.47
CA GLY A 127 -16.90 -26.14 -25.75
C GLY A 127 -16.42 -27.03 -24.61
N SER A 128 -15.48 -27.94 -24.87
CA SER A 128 -14.91 -28.83 -23.85
C SER A 128 -13.98 -28.13 -22.84
N GLU A 129 -13.54 -26.90 -23.15
CA GLU A 129 -12.64 -26.10 -22.33
C GLU A 129 -13.36 -25.35 -21.20
N GLN A 130 -14.69 -25.20 -21.32
CA GLN A 130 -15.53 -24.41 -20.42
C GLN A 130 -15.28 -24.73 -18.93
N PRO A 131 -15.23 -26.00 -18.48
CA PRO A 131 -15.07 -26.29 -17.06
C PRO A 131 -13.74 -25.80 -16.47
N VAL A 132 -12.67 -25.81 -17.27
CA VAL A 132 -11.34 -25.38 -16.84
C VAL A 132 -11.28 -23.85 -16.77
N ILE A 133 -11.85 -23.17 -17.76
CA ILE A 133 -11.92 -21.71 -17.78
C ILE A 133 -12.80 -21.20 -16.65
N ASP A 134 -13.96 -21.81 -16.41
CA ASP A 134 -14.84 -21.46 -15.30
C ASP A 134 -14.14 -21.65 -13.93
N ARG A 135 -13.28 -22.67 -13.80
CA ARG A 135 -12.47 -22.87 -12.60
C ARG A 135 -11.49 -21.71 -12.40
N ILE A 136 -10.69 -21.39 -13.42
CA ILE A 136 -9.70 -20.29 -13.36
C ILE A 136 -10.40 -18.97 -13.02
N LEU A 137 -11.51 -18.65 -13.70
CA LEU A 137 -12.27 -17.42 -13.47
C LEU A 137 -12.87 -17.38 -12.06
N ARG A 138 -13.29 -18.51 -11.51
CA ARG A 138 -13.84 -18.58 -10.15
C ARG A 138 -12.77 -18.42 -9.08
N GLU A 139 -11.61 -19.05 -9.25
CA GLU A 139 -10.49 -18.96 -8.31
C GLU A 139 -9.92 -17.54 -8.32
N PHE A 140 -9.50 -17.04 -9.49
CA PHE A 140 -8.98 -15.67 -9.60
C PHE A 140 -10.03 -14.61 -9.27
N GLY A 141 -11.30 -14.85 -9.63
CA GLY A 141 -12.38 -13.94 -9.26
C GLY A 141 -12.60 -13.86 -7.76
N ARG A 142 -12.41 -14.96 -7.02
CA ARG A 142 -12.45 -14.94 -5.56
C ARG A 142 -11.28 -14.13 -5.00
N ASP A 143 -10.06 -14.41 -5.48
CA ASP A 143 -8.87 -13.72 -4.97
C ASP A 143 -8.93 -12.21 -5.22
N VAL A 144 -9.38 -11.80 -6.41
CA VAL A 144 -9.59 -10.39 -6.77
C VAL A 144 -10.72 -9.76 -5.94
N GLU A 145 -11.83 -10.47 -5.70
CA GLU A 145 -12.94 -9.96 -4.89
C GLU A 145 -12.55 -9.84 -3.41
N ASP A 146 -11.78 -10.79 -2.87
CA ASP A 146 -11.31 -10.75 -1.49
C ASP A 146 -10.35 -9.55 -1.28
N GLU A 147 -9.43 -9.31 -2.22
CA GLU A 147 -8.57 -8.13 -2.23
C GLU A 147 -9.38 -6.83 -2.34
N ALA A 148 -10.32 -6.77 -3.30
CA ALA A 148 -11.18 -5.61 -3.50
C ALA A 148 -12.03 -5.32 -2.27
N THR A 149 -12.55 -6.36 -1.61
CA THR A 149 -13.35 -6.21 -0.40
C THR A 149 -12.49 -5.70 0.74
N SER A 150 -11.26 -6.23 0.90
CA SER A 150 -10.31 -5.76 1.91
C SER A 150 -9.96 -4.28 1.74
N GLU A 151 -9.69 -3.83 0.50
CA GLU A 151 -9.41 -2.41 0.22
C GLU A 151 -10.61 -1.51 0.57
N TRP A 152 -11.82 -2.04 0.39
CA TRP A 152 -13.05 -1.32 0.62
C TRP A 152 -13.62 -1.48 2.03
N GLU A 153 -13.02 -2.34 2.86
CA GLU A 153 -13.45 -2.58 4.23
C GLU A 153 -13.07 -1.43 5.17
N LEU A 154 -13.86 -1.27 6.24
CA LEU A 154 -13.50 -0.36 7.32
C LEU A 154 -12.47 -1.09 8.19
N GLU A 155 -11.20 -1.07 7.77
CA GLU A 155 -10.14 -1.68 8.56
C GLU A 155 -10.02 -1.03 9.94
N LYS A 156 -9.63 -1.86 10.92
CA LYS A 156 -9.17 -1.38 12.21
C LYS A 156 -7.72 -0.91 12.07
N ALA A 157 -7.46 0.31 12.54
CA ALA A 157 -6.15 0.80 12.93
C ALA A 157 -5.04 0.83 11.87
N PRO A 158 -4.71 2.01 11.31
CA PRO A 158 -3.36 2.20 10.77
C PRO A 158 -2.32 1.96 11.88
N ALA A 159 -1.17 1.41 11.49
CA ALA A 159 -0.02 1.26 12.38
C ALA A 159 0.41 2.63 12.96
N ALA A 160 0.80 2.63 14.24
CA ALA A 160 1.27 3.82 14.94
C ALA A 160 2.34 4.58 14.15
N PRO A 161 2.25 5.93 14.04
CA PRO A 161 3.29 6.70 13.37
C PRO A 161 4.60 6.61 14.15
N SER A 162 5.61 5.96 13.57
CA SER A 162 6.93 5.81 14.20
C SER A 162 7.71 7.12 14.12
N PHE A 163 8.18 7.62 15.27
CA PHE A 163 9.09 8.76 15.31
C PHE A 163 10.54 8.28 15.33
N ALA A 164 11.40 8.98 14.59
CA ALA A 164 12.83 8.73 14.63
C ALA A 164 13.35 8.97 16.06
N GLN A 165 14.14 8.02 16.57
CA GLN A 165 14.74 8.14 17.91
C GLN A 165 15.62 9.39 17.97
N PHE A 166 15.33 10.25 18.93
CA PHE A 166 16.13 11.42 19.20
C PHE A 166 17.45 10.98 19.83
N LYS A 167 18.56 11.41 19.21
CA LYS A 167 19.92 11.17 19.68
C LYS A 167 20.53 12.50 20.06
N LEU A 168 20.75 12.70 21.35
CA LEU A 168 21.40 13.90 21.83
C LEU A 168 22.91 13.65 21.82
N LYS A 169 23.66 14.44 21.05
CA LYS A 169 25.13 14.37 21.04
C LYS A 169 25.65 15.14 22.24
N ASP A 170 26.35 14.44 23.11
CA ASP A 170 27.17 14.94 24.24
C ASP A 170 26.70 16.27 24.84
N PHE A 171 25.64 16.21 25.65
CA PHE A 171 25.31 17.32 26.53
C PHE A 171 26.40 17.47 27.58
N LYS A 172 27.08 18.61 27.58
CA LYS A 172 27.99 18.99 28.65
C LYS A 172 27.47 20.29 29.25
N LEU A 173 27.09 20.22 30.52
CA LEU A 173 26.85 21.44 31.30
C LEU A 173 28.16 22.25 31.28
N GLY A 174 28.08 23.54 30.97
CA GLY A 174 29.26 24.40 31.01
C GLY A 174 29.92 24.34 32.40
N SER A 175 31.24 24.33 32.47
CA SER A 175 31.94 24.41 33.75
C SER A 175 31.75 25.81 34.33
N ALA A 176 30.90 25.94 35.35
CA ALA A 176 30.87 27.14 36.18
C ALA A 176 31.98 27.03 37.21
N LYS A 177 33.01 27.88 37.11
CA LYS A 177 34.04 28.01 38.13
C LYS A 177 33.67 29.16 39.05
N VAL A 178 33.77 28.92 40.35
CA VAL A 178 33.68 30.00 41.33
C VAL A 178 34.96 30.82 41.24
N ASP A 179 34.83 32.13 41.13
CA ASP A 179 35.98 33.03 41.16
C ASP A 179 36.51 33.13 42.60
N ASP A 180 37.46 32.24 42.91
CA ASP A 180 38.06 32.13 44.23
C ASP A 180 38.75 33.42 44.68
N ALA A 181 39.28 34.22 43.74
CA ALA A 181 39.91 35.50 44.06
C ALA A 181 38.86 36.50 44.57
N THR A 182 37.75 36.63 43.85
CA THR A 182 36.65 37.52 44.26
C THR A 182 36.00 37.05 45.56
N LEU A 183 35.83 35.73 45.75
CA LEU A 183 35.28 35.17 46.98
C LEU A 183 36.21 35.40 48.17
N LYS A 184 37.51 35.17 48.00
CA LYS A 184 38.53 35.40 49.03
C LYS A 184 38.58 36.88 49.44
N THR A 185 38.59 37.81 48.47
CA THR A 185 38.58 39.25 48.76
C THR A 185 37.32 39.65 49.51
N SER A 186 36.16 39.10 49.13
CA SER A 186 34.88 39.36 49.82
C SER A 186 34.89 38.83 51.26
N LEU A 187 35.49 37.66 51.51
CA LEU A 187 35.64 37.08 52.84
C LEU A 187 36.66 37.83 53.70
N GLN A 188 37.74 38.34 53.11
CA GLN A 188 38.70 39.23 53.79
C GLN A 188 38.04 40.55 54.22
N ALA A 189 37.24 41.14 53.33
CA ALA A 189 36.45 42.34 53.62
C ALA A 189 35.43 42.09 54.76
N ALA A 190 34.73 40.95 54.72
CA ALA A 190 33.80 40.55 55.78
C ALA A 190 34.50 40.28 57.12
N ALA A 191 35.74 39.78 57.11
CA ALA A 191 36.58 39.58 58.30
C ALA A 191 37.27 40.86 58.80
N GLY A 192 37.01 42.01 58.17
CA GLY A 192 37.43 43.34 58.62
C GLY A 192 38.67 43.93 57.91
N ILE A 193 39.19 43.28 56.87
CA ILE A 193 40.29 43.81 56.03
C ILE A 193 39.71 44.43 54.76
N THR A 194 39.72 45.76 54.64
CA THR A 194 39.32 46.45 53.39
C THR A 194 40.56 46.86 52.57
N GLU A 195 40.47 46.82 51.24
CA GLU A 195 41.55 47.22 50.32
C GLU A 195 42.02 48.68 50.49
N SER A 196 41.21 49.51 51.14
CA SER A 196 41.49 50.92 51.40
C SER A 196 42.24 51.21 52.71
N GLY A 197 42.79 50.20 53.39
CA GLY A 197 43.63 50.42 54.58
C GLY A 197 42.90 50.94 55.83
N TYR A 198 41.57 50.99 55.82
CA TYR A 198 40.76 51.34 56.99
C TYR A 198 40.24 50.06 57.65
N ALA A 199 40.84 49.71 58.79
CA ALA A 199 40.41 48.59 59.63
C ALA A 199 39.02 48.87 60.21
N SER A 200 38.08 47.96 59.97
CA SER A 200 36.81 47.94 60.69
C SER A 200 37.03 47.33 62.08
N TYR A 201 36.99 48.19 63.10
CA TYR A 201 36.64 47.87 64.50
C TYR A 201 37.29 46.64 65.19
N SER A 202 38.61 46.45 65.06
CA SER A 202 39.34 45.49 65.91
C SER A 202 40.71 46.03 66.32
N GLN A 203 40.89 46.25 67.62
CA GLN A 203 42.05 46.90 68.25
C GLN A 203 43.35 46.05 68.30
N ASN A 204 43.47 44.96 67.55
CA ASN A 204 44.70 44.15 67.50
C ASN A 204 45.13 43.90 66.04
N GLN A 205 45.72 44.92 65.42
CA GLN A 205 45.98 44.94 63.97
C GLN A 205 47.00 43.89 63.49
N SER A 206 48.00 43.48 64.29
CA SER A 206 49.04 42.56 63.82
C SER A 206 48.64 41.08 63.85
N GLN A 207 47.83 40.66 64.84
CA GLN A 207 47.35 39.27 64.93
C GLN A 207 46.05 39.03 64.15
N ASN A 208 45.19 40.04 64.04
CA ASN A 208 43.91 39.92 63.35
C ASN A 208 44.08 39.84 61.82
N GLN A 209 45.10 40.49 61.25
CA GLN A 209 45.35 40.46 59.80
C GLN A 209 45.78 39.07 59.31
N VAL A 210 46.60 38.37 60.11
CA VAL A 210 47.02 36.98 59.83
C VAL A 210 45.83 36.03 59.96
N TRP A 211 45.01 36.20 61.00
CA TRP A 211 43.80 35.38 61.19
C TRP A 211 42.80 35.56 60.04
N ALA A 212 42.44 36.80 59.69
CA ALA A 212 41.47 37.08 58.63
C ALA A 212 41.95 36.64 57.24
N THR A 213 43.26 36.75 56.96
CA THR A 213 43.84 36.26 55.71
C THR A 213 43.79 34.73 55.64
N ASN A 214 44.13 34.03 56.73
CA ASN A 214 44.07 32.57 56.80
C ASN A 214 42.62 32.06 56.78
N PHE A 215 41.72 32.71 57.52
CA PHE A 215 40.29 32.38 57.53
C PHE A 215 39.69 32.53 56.13
N ALA A 216 39.91 33.67 55.47
CA ALA A 216 39.36 33.89 54.14
C ALA A 216 39.94 32.92 53.11
N GLY A 217 41.24 32.60 53.19
CA GLY A 217 41.85 31.60 52.30
C GLY A 217 41.33 30.18 52.52
N LEU A 218 41.15 29.75 53.77
CA LEU A 218 40.63 28.41 54.09
C LEU A 218 39.12 28.31 53.81
N ALA A 219 38.37 29.36 54.12
CA ALA A 219 36.93 29.41 53.89
C ALA A 219 36.58 29.53 52.39
N SER A 220 37.30 30.36 51.62
CA SER A 220 37.08 30.43 50.17
C SER A 220 37.39 29.10 49.51
N ALA A 221 38.52 28.47 49.86
CA ALA A 221 38.87 27.16 49.34
C ALA A 221 37.83 26.08 49.70
N GLY A 222 37.32 26.09 50.93
CA GLY A 222 36.27 25.14 51.36
C GLY A 222 34.94 25.35 50.66
N ILE A 223 34.50 26.60 50.50
CA ILE A 223 33.23 26.95 49.83
C ILE A 223 33.33 26.70 48.33
N THR A 224 34.43 27.13 47.68
CA THR A 224 34.72 26.85 46.27
C THR A 224 34.71 25.34 46.03
N GLY A 225 35.41 24.57 46.88
CA GLY A 225 35.43 23.11 46.78
C GLY A 225 34.04 22.47 46.94
N ALA A 226 33.21 22.95 47.86
CA ALA A 226 31.85 22.43 48.06
C ALA A 226 30.91 22.76 46.88
N ILE A 227 30.99 23.98 46.34
CA ILE A 227 30.18 24.40 45.18
C ILE A 227 30.63 23.65 43.92
N GLU A 228 31.93 23.52 43.69
CA GLU A 228 32.47 22.76 42.55
C GLU A 228 32.08 21.27 42.65
N ALA A 229 32.13 20.68 43.84
CA ALA A 229 31.66 19.32 44.07
C ALA A 229 30.15 19.16 43.81
N ALA A 230 29.33 20.13 44.22
CA ALA A 230 27.89 20.12 43.98
C ALA A 230 27.55 20.28 42.48
N ILE A 231 28.23 21.19 41.77
CA ILE A 231 28.07 21.38 40.32
C ILE A 231 28.51 20.12 39.56
N LYS A 232 29.61 19.50 39.97
CA LYS A 232 30.08 18.24 39.39
C LYS A 232 29.09 17.10 39.64
N GLY A 233 28.60 16.94 40.86
CA GLY A 233 27.58 15.92 41.19
C GLY A 233 26.26 16.14 40.44
N PHE A 234 25.85 17.40 40.25
CA PHE A 234 24.67 17.73 39.44
C PHE A 234 24.89 17.43 37.95
N GLY A 235 26.05 17.77 37.39
CA GLY A 235 26.42 17.45 36.02
C GLY A 235 26.52 15.94 35.74
N GLU A 236 26.95 15.15 36.73
CA GLU A 236 26.95 13.68 36.67
C GLU A 236 25.52 13.10 36.74
N SER A 237 24.61 13.75 37.49
CA SER A 237 23.21 13.32 37.61
C SER A 237 22.38 13.58 36.33
N LEU A 238 22.73 14.62 35.58
CA LEU A 238 22.16 14.93 34.26
C LEU A 238 22.92 14.18 33.15
N SER A 239 22.86 12.86 33.17
CA SER A 239 23.44 12.06 32.09
C SER A 239 22.68 12.30 30.77
N THR A 240 23.41 12.51 29.67
CA THR A 240 22.85 12.59 28.30
C THR A 240 21.91 11.42 28.01
N THR A 241 22.24 10.23 28.53
CA THR A 241 21.45 9.01 28.41
C THR A 241 20.10 9.11 29.14
N ALA A 242 20.06 9.63 30.37
CA ALA A 242 18.81 9.78 31.11
C ALA A 242 17.85 10.77 30.42
N LEU A 243 18.37 11.92 29.98
CA LEU A 243 17.58 12.91 29.25
C LEU A 243 17.09 12.36 27.91
N GLN A 244 17.97 11.69 27.16
CA GLN A 244 17.61 11.04 25.90
C GLN A 244 16.54 9.96 26.10
N ASN A 245 16.60 9.19 27.18
CA ASN A 245 15.62 8.14 27.48
C ASN A 245 14.25 8.75 27.79
N GLU A 246 14.17 9.79 28.62
CA GLU A 246 12.89 10.45 28.94
C GLU A 246 12.29 11.17 27.73
N ILE A 247 13.11 11.82 26.89
CA ILE A 247 12.66 12.43 25.63
C ILE A 247 12.10 11.37 24.68
N ASN A 248 12.82 10.26 24.50
CA ASN A 248 12.35 9.17 23.64
C ASN A 248 11.08 8.51 24.20
N LYS A 249 10.98 8.33 25.52
CA LYS A 249 9.77 7.81 26.17
C LYS A 249 8.56 8.74 25.96
N PHE A 250 8.78 10.05 26.03
CA PHE A 250 7.74 11.03 25.68
C PHE A 250 7.31 10.92 24.22
N PHE A 251 8.25 10.86 23.27
CA PHE A 251 7.91 10.69 21.84
C PHE A 251 7.20 9.36 21.56
N THR A 252 7.59 8.27 22.23
CA THR A 252 6.88 6.99 22.15
C THR A 252 5.46 7.11 22.71
N GLY A 253 5.27 7.73 23.88
CA GLY A 253 3.93 7.93 24.45
C GLY A 253 3.04 8.83 23.58
N VAL A 254 3.61 9.86 22.95
CA VAL A 254 2.91 10.70 21.96
C VAL A 254 2.56 9.90 20.71
N SER A 255 3.47 9.05 20.22
CA SER A 255 3.22 8.12 19.10
C SER A 255 2.07 7.19 19.38
N GLU A 256 2.09 6.53 20.54
CA GLU A 256 1.03 5.61 20.97
C GLU A 256 -0.30 6.36 21.12
N SER A 257 -0.31 7.55 21.74
CA SER A 257 -1.53 8.35 21.85
C SER A 257 -2.06 8.83 20.50
N LEU A 258 -1.18 9.20 19.56
CA LEU A 258 -1.60 9.54 18.20
C LEU A 258 -2.13 8.30 17.48
N ALA A 259 -1.43 7.17 17.60
CA ALA A 259 -1.86 5.91 17.03
C ALA A 259 -3.26 5.58 17.52
N THR A 260 -3.50 5.57 18.83
CA THR A 260 -4.83 5.32 19.41
C THR A 260 -5.86 6.36 19.00
N ALA A 261 -5.49 7.64 18.83
CA ALA A 261 -6.40 8.65 18.31
C ALA A 261 -6.73 8.46 16.81
N PHE A 262 -5.80 7.88 16.06
CA PHE A 262 -5.91 7.67 14.61
C PHE A 262 -6.20 6.22 14.22
N GLU A 263 -6.36 5.30 15.19
CA GLU A 263 -6.49 3.84 15.11
C GLU A 263 -7.76 3.36 14.38
N GLY A 264 -8.34 4.19 13.54
CA GLY A 264 -9.35 3.80 12.59
C GLY A 264 -9.91 4.97 11.82
N SER A 265 -9.20 6.10 11.71
CA SER A 265 -9.77 7.32 11.16
C SER A 265 -9.45 7.52 9.69
N PHE A 266 -8.19 7.38 9.24
CA PHE A 266 -7.86 7.78 7.85
C PHE A 266 -8.36 6.80 6.77
N HIS A 267 -8.09 5.51 6.89
CA HIS A 267 -8.58 4.52 5.91
C HIS A 267 -10.10 4.36 5.97
N SER A 268 -10.69 4.41 7.17
CA SER A 268 -12.16 4.38 7.30
C SER A 268 -12.81 5.61 6.67
N LEU A 269 -12.22 6.81 6.83
CA LEU A 269 -12.70 8.01 6.17
C LEU A 269 -12.61 7.88 4.65
N GLN A 270 -11.54 7.29 4.12
CA GLN A 270 -11.40 7.06 2.67
C GLN A 270 -12.45 6.08 2.15
N ALA A 271 -12.66 4.94 2.81
CA ALA A 271 -13.69 3.97 2.44
C ALA A 271 -15.11 4.56 2.58
N VAL A 272 -15.37 5.33 3.63
CA VAL A 272 -16.65 6.06 3.80
C VAL A 272 -16.83 7.12 2.71
N GLU A 273 -15.80 7.88 2.38
CA GLU A 273 -15.83 8.90 1.33
C GLU A 273 -16.14 8.27 -0.03
N GLN A 274 -15.47 7.17 -0.39
CA GLN A 274 -15.71 6.44 -1.64
C GLN A 274 -17.16 5.95 -1.73
N ARG A 275 -17.65 5.25 -0.69
CA ARG A 275 -19.04 4.78 -0.63
C ARG A 275 -20.05 5.94 -0.67
N SER A 276 -19.73 7.05 -0.03
CA SER A 276 -20.58 8.26 -0.04
C SER A 276 -20.62 8.92 -1.41
N LYS A 277 -19.49 8.98 -2.14
CA LYS A 277 -19.44 9.47 -3.53
C LYS A 277 -20.29 8.60 -4.45
N LEU A 278 -20.19 7.28 -4.33
CA LEU A 278 -20.99 6.35 -5.12
C LEU A 278 -22.50 6.47 -4.82
N LEU A 279 -22.86 6.60 -3.54
CA LEU A 279 -24.24 6.81 -3.15
C LEU A 279 -24.77 8.14 -3.68
N TRP A 280 -23.99 9.22 -3.54
CA TRP A 280 -24.33 10.53 -4.08
C TRP A 280 -24.52 10.49 -5.59
N TRP A 281 -23.63 9.81 -6.31
CA TRP A 281 -23.75 9.62 -7.76
C TRP A 281 -25.02 8.87 -8.14
N LYS A 282 -25.33 7.77 -7.44
CA LYS A 282 -26.57 7.00 -7.62
C LYS A 282 -27.82 7.85 -7.40
N GLU A 283 -27.83 8.65 -6.33
CA GLU A 283 -29.02 9.45 -5.96
C GLU A 283 -29.21 10.68 -6.87
N THR A 284 -28.13 11.37 -7.20
CA THR A 284 -28.20 12.56 -8.06
C THR A 284 -28.45 12.23 -9.52
N LEU A 285 -28.04 11.04 -9.97
CA LEU A 285 -28.10 10.61 -11.37
C LEU A 285 -27.52 11.68 -12.31
N TYR A 286 -26.38 12.26 -11.92
CA TYR A 286 -25.77 13.39 -12.61
C TYR A 286 -24.42 13.00 -13.21
N SER A 287 -24.23 13.33 -14.49
CA SER A 287 -22.95 13.19 -15.18
C SER A 287 -22.11 14.42 -14.93
N VAL A 288 -21.00 14.24 -14.21
CA VAL A 288 -20.01 15.30 -14.01
C VAL A 288 -19.28 15.63 -15.32
N ALA A 289 -19.00 14.63 -16.16
CA ALA A 289 -18.33 14.86 -17.44
C ALA A 289 -19.15 15.69 -18.43
N LEU A 290 -20.47 15.53 -18.44
CA LEU A 290 -21.35 16.23 -19.39
C LEU A 290 -22.13 17.40 -18.78
N GLY A 291 -22.08 17.56 -17.46
CA GLY A 291 -22.80 18.61 -16.76
C GLY A 291 -24.33 18.49 -16.82
N LYS A 292 -24.85 17.26 -16.98
CA LYS A 292 -26.28 16.98 -17.20
C LYS A 292 -26.75 15.76 -16.43
N GLY A 293 -28.05 15.70 -16.15
CA GLY A 293 -28.66 14.51 -15.58
C GLY A 293 -28.66 13.33 -16.56
N TYR A 294 -28.40 12.12 -16.09
CA TYR A 294 -28.44 10.89 -16.90
C TYR A 294 -29.78 10.66 -17.59
N ARG A 295 -30.86 11.24 -17.04
CA ARG A 295 -32.21 11.17 -17.62
C ARG A 295 -32.36 11.97 -18.92
N GLU A 296 -31.48 12.94 -19.16
CA GLU A 296 -31.48 13.81 -20.34
C GLU A 296 -30.60 13.24 -21.47
N ILE A 297 -29.74 12.28 -21.15
CA ILE A 297 -28.81 11.66 -22.08
C ILE A 297 -29.54 10.61 -22.92
N ASP A 298 -29.12 10.44 -24.18
CA ASP A 298 -29.68 9.42 -25.05
C ASP A 298 -29.35 8.00 -24.57
N THR A 299 -30.31 7.09 -24.70
CA THR A 299 -30.18 5.71 -24.18
C THR A 299 -29.09 4.91 -24.89
N ALA A 300 -28.75 5.24 -26.14
CA ALA A 300 -27.69 4.55 -26.86
C ALA A 300 -26.29 4.81 -26.27
N VAL A 301 -26.06 6.03 -25.75
CA VAL A 301 -24.75 6.42 -25.19
C VAL A 301 -24.70 6.36 -23.67
N LEU A 302 -25.86 6.28 -23.01
CA LEU A 302 -25.99 6.29 -21.56
C LEU A 302 -25.11 5.26 -20.83
N PRO A 303 -25.05 3.96 -21.21
CA PRO A 303 -24.21 2.98 -20.53
C PRO A 303 -22.74 3.38 -20.52
N VAL A 304 -22.25 3.91 -21.64
CA VAL A 304 -20.85 4.31 -21.82
C VAL A 304 -20.53 5.53 -20.96
N VAL A 305 -21.40 6.55 -20.97
CA VAL A 305 -21.19 7.75 -20.14
C VAL A 305 -21.20 7.39 -18.66
N MET A 306 -22.15 6.57 -18.21
CA MET A 306 -22.23 6.13 -16.82
C MET A 306 -20.99 5.32 -16.40
N ALA A 307 -20.50 4.42 -17.26
CA ALA A 307 -19.28 3.65 -16.99
C ALA A 307 -18.04 4.55 -16.90
N ILE A 308 -17.90 5.55 -17.79
CA ILE A 308 -16.77 6.50 -17.77
C ILE A 308 -16.81 7.37 -16.51
N ASP A 309 -17.97 7.91 -16.16
CA ASP A 309 -18.11 8.72 -14.95
C ASP A 309 -17.82 7.90 -13.70
N LEU A 310 -18.32 6.67 -13.66
CA LEU A 310 -18.07 5.74 -12.56
C LEU A 310 -16.57 5.40 -12.44
N ALA A 311 -15.92 5.03 -13.54
CA ALA A 311 -14.49 4.68 -13.56
C ALA A 311 -13.59 5.83 -13.04
N LYS A 312 -13.98 7.09 -13.20
CA LYS A 312 -13.23 8.24 -12.65
C LYS A 312 -13.32 8.40 -11.13
N MET A 313 -14.30 7.76 -10.49
CA MET A 313 -14.52 7.84 -9.04
C MET A 313 -13.99 6.62 -8.29
N LEU A 314 -13.63 5.56 -9.02
CA LEU A 314 -13.21 4.29 -8.45
C LEU A 314 -11.68 4.20 -8.31
N PRO A 315 -11.18 3.48 -7.29
CA PRO A 315 -9.79 3.02 -7.23
C PRO A 315 -9.50 1.94 -8.29
N ASP A 316 -8.24 1.49 -8.34
CA ASP A 316 -7.77 0.50 -9.33
C ASP A 316 -8.44 -0.88 -9.16
N VAL A 317 -8.85 -1.24 -7.94
CA VAL A 317 -9.54 -2.51 -7.63
C VAL A 317 -10.90 -2.24 -7.02
N THR A 318 -11.94 -2.87 -7.55
CA THR A 318 -13.32 -2.64 -7.10
C THR A 318 -14.08 -3.93 -6.91
N PRO A 319 -14.88 -4.06 -5.83
CA PRO A 319 -15.66 -5.25 -5.61
C PRO A 319 -16.79 -5.34 -6.62
N VAL A 320 -17.20 -6.56 -6.96
CA VAL A 320 -18.28 -6.87 -7.91
C VAL A 320 -19.59 -6.17 -7.57
N SER A 321 -19.82 -5.83 -6.29
CA SER A 321 -20.96 -5.03 -5.85
C SER A 321 -21.08 -3.67 -6.59
N VAL A 322 -19.96 -3.08 -7.02
CA VAL A 322 -19.92 -1.83 -7.80
C VAL A 322 -20.47 -2.03 -9.22
N ASP A 323 -20.23 -3.18 -9.85
CA ASP A 323 -20.81 -3.50 -11.16
C ASP A 323 -22.33 -3.67 -11.08
N TYR A 324 -22.82 -4.28 -10.00
CA TYR A 324 -24.25 -4.37 -9.73
C TYR A 324 -24.86 -2.99 -9.45
N LEU A 325 -24.13 -2.10 -8.75
CA LEU A 325 -24.53 -0.71 -8.54
C LEU A 325 -24.70 0.01 -9.88
N LEU A 326 -23.73 -0.09 -10.80
CA LEU A 326 -23.82 0.50 -12.13
C LEU A 326 -25.04 -0.03 -12.89
N THR A 327 -25.20 -1.35 -12.91
CA THR A 327 -26.28 -2.04 -13.63
C THR A 327 -27.65 -1.64 -13.11
N ASP A 328 -27.83 -1.61 -11.79
CA ASP A 328 -29.09 -1.23 -11.16
C ASP A 328 -29.40 0.26 -11.38
N THR A 329 -28.40 1.13 -11.27
CA THR A 329 -28.55 2.57 -11.52
C THR A 329 -28.94 2.83 -12.97
N TYR A 330 -28.32 2.15 -13.93
CA TYR A 330 -28.69 2.22 -15.34
C TYR A 330 -30.14 1.78 -15.57
N ARG A 331 -30.53 0.63 -14.99
CA ARG A 331 -31.91 0.10 -15.07
C ARG A 331 -32.92 1.07 -14.46
N ALA A 332 -32.59 1.73 -13.36
CA ALA A 332 -33.45 2.72 -12.72
C ALA A 332 -33.70 3.94 -13.63
N VAL A 333 -32.66 4.46 -14.30
CA VAL A 333 -32.77 5.58 -15.25
C VAL A 333 -33.64 5.20 -16.45
N VAL A 334 -33.35 4.05 -17.07
CA VAL A 334 -34.08 3.58 -18.25
C VAL A 334 -35.52 3.23 -17.89
N GLY A 335 -35.74 2.50 -16.79
CA GLY A 335 -37.07 2.12 -16.31
C GLY A 335 -37.98 3.31 -15.99
N ALA A 336 -37.43 4.37 -15.39
CA ALA A 336 -38.17 5.62 -15.14
C ALA A 336 -38.61 6.31 -16.44
N ARG A 337 -37.80 6.23 -17.51
CA ARG A 337 -38.11 6.79 -18.83
C ARG A 337 -39.27 6.04 -19.50
N TRP A 338 -39.30 4.71 -19.40
CA TRP A 338 -40.40 3.88 -19.91
C TRP A 338 -41.74 4.17 -19.23
N LYS A 339 -41.75 4.39 -17.90
CA LYS A 339 -42.96 4.79 -17.18
C LYS A 339 -43.45 6.16 -17.67
N ARG A 340 -42.55 7.15 -17.82
CA ARG A 340 -42.90 8.50 -18.30
C ARG A 340 -43.49 8.51 -19.73
N ARG A 341 -42.89 7.75 -20.66
CA ARG A 341 -43.43 7.62 -22.04
C ARG A 341 -44.82 7.00 -22.06
N ARG A 342 -45.11 6.02 -21.19
CA ARG A 342 -46.47 5.46 -21.05
C ARG A 342 -47.46 6.52 -20.60
N TYR A 343 -47.17 7.30 -19.56
CA TYR A 343 -48.10 8.34 -19.09
C TYR A 343 -48.32 9.47 -20.11
N LEU A 344 -47.30 9.85 -20.89
CA LEU A 344 -47.44 10.84 -21.96
C LEU A 344 -48.31 10.34 -23.13
N ASN A 345 -48.30 9.04 -23.42
CA ASN A 345 -49.16 8.44 -24.47
C ASN A 345 -50.61 8.18 -24.01
N TYR A 346 -50.91 8.33 -22.72
CA TYR A 346 -52.27 8.19 -22.16
C TYR A 346 -52.91 9.53 -21.78
N CYS A 347 -52.28 10.68 -22.05
CA CYS A 347 -52.97 11.97 -21.98
C CYS A 347 -53.81 12.17 -23.25
N PRO A 348 -55.15 12.19 -23.17
CA PRO A 348 -55.95 12.56 -24.32
C PRO A 348 -55.62 14.02 -24.65
N HIS A 349 -55.32 14.30 -25.91
CA HIS A 349 -55.27 15.66 -26.41
C HIS A 349 -56.59 16.36 -26.10
N SER A 350 -56.59 17.15 -25.03
CA SER A 350 -57.58 18.19 -24.77
C SER A 350 -57.45 19.21 -25.90
N THR A 351 -58.15 18.93 -26.99
CA THR A 351 -58.49 19.92 -28.01
C THR A 351 -59.44 20.93 -27.36
N LYS A 352 -59.00 22.18 -27.29
CA LYS A 352 -59.86 23.35 -27.19
C LYS A 352 -59.70 24.16 -28.46
#